data_AF-A0A6B2CQU2-F1
#
_entry.id   AF-A0A6B2CQU2-F1
#
_cell.length_a   1.000
_cell.length_b   1.000
_cell.length_c   1.000
_cell.angle_alpha   90.00
_cell.angle_beta   90.00
_cell.angle_gamma   90.00
#
_symmetry.space_group_name_H-M   'P 1'
#
loop_
_entity.id
_entity.type
_entity.pdbx_description
1 polymer ?
#
loop_
_entity_poly.entity_id
_entity_poly.type
_entity_poly.pdbx_seq_one_letter_code
_entity_poly.pdbx_strand_id
1 'polypeptide(L)'
;MRVLGLGVPLVVEVSKPKTRGALSRGDRIQVIGSELEVNDLDVEPPGQESLSRRVRLYRCVIMSESPLSEAALSLASSSLTGKQVSQRVGPHEATASVRGISCRLVADHVAECLVAADERLYVRELVTGEGTSPSLAEALGSRLDCLEFDLLGVIASR
;
A
#
# COMPACT_ATOMS: atom_id res chain seq x y z
N MET A 1 -3.43 -2.57 -10.05
CA MET A 1 -3.32 -2.72 -8.59
C MET A 1 -4.35 -3.75 -8.16
N ARG A 2 -3.92 -4.82 -7.49
CA ARG A 2 -4.83 -5.77 -6.84
C ARG A 2 -4.92 -5.46 -5.35
N VAL A 3 -6.01 -5.90 -4.74
CA VAL A 3 -6.14 -5.98 -3.28
C VAL A 3 -6.10 -7.46 -2.92
N LEU A 4 -5.12 -7.85 -2.13
CA LEU A 4 -4.79 -9.23 -1.77
C LEU A 4 -4.71 -9.36 -0.25
N GLY A 5 -4.40 -10.57 0.23
CA GLY A 5 -4.07 -10.81 1.64
C GLY A 5 -5.22 -10.46 2.58
N LEU A 6 -4.98 -9.53 3.51
CA LEU A 6 -5.97 -9.10 4.51
C LEU A 6 -7.14 -8.34 3.88
N GLY A 7 -6.96 -7.80 2.67
CA GLY A 7 -7.97 -7.00 2.00
C GLY A 7 -8.02 -5.56 2.49
N VAL A 8 -9.14 -4.89 2.20
CA VAL A 8 -9.39 -3.51 2.62
C VAL A 8 -10.71 -3.46 3.38
N PRO A 9 -10.76 -2.80 4.55
CA PRO A 9 -12.03 -2.59 5.24
C PRO A 9 -12.95 -1.70 4.38
N LEU A 10 -14.14 -2.19 4.08
CA LEU A 10 -15.17 -1.50 3.34
C LEU A 10 -16.40 -1.34 4.24
N VAL A 11 -16.90 -0.11 4.37
CA VAL A 11 -18.17 0.18 5.04
C VAL A 11 -19.21 0.47 3.96
N VAL A 12 -20.31 -0.27 3.99
CA VAL A 12 -21.45 -0.05 3.09
C VAL A 12 -22.67 0.30 3.91
N GLU A 13 -23.21 1.49 3.70
CA GLU A 13 -24.48 1.90 4.30
C GLU A 13 -25.64 1.51 3.37
N VAL A 14 -26.56 0.69 3.87
CA VAL A 14 -27.75 0.27 3.11
C VAL A 14 -28.97 1.00 3.65
N SER A 15 -29.49 1.96 2.88
CA SER A 15 -30.69 2.71 3.23
C SER A 15 -31.97 1.87 3.08
N LYS A 16 -32.84 1.92 4.11
CA LYS A 16 -34.18 1.28 4.11
C LYS A 16 -34.17 -0.19 3.60
N PRO A 17 -33.33 -1.08 4.16
CA PRO A 17 -33.21 -2.44 3.67
C PRO A 17 -34.51 -3.21 3.93
N LYS A 18 -34.96 -3.96 2.91
CA LYS A 18 -36.09 -4.91 3.07
C LYS A 18 -35.70 -6.14 3.89
N THR A 19 -34.42 -6.52 3.86
CA THR A 19 -33.84 -7.68 4.55
C THR A 19 -32.45 -7.32 5.12
N ARG A 20 -32.10 -7.85 6.29
CA ARG A 20 -30.77 -7.70 6.93
C ARG A 20 -29.98 -9.01 6.84
N GLY A 21 -28.65 -8.94 6.89
CA GLY A 21 -27.78 -10.13 6.93
C GLY A 21 -27.63 -10.87 5.60
N ALA A 22 -27.64 -10.15 4.47
CA ALA A 22 -27.61 -10.76 3.13
C ALA A 22 -26.22 -11.24 2.68
N LEU A 23 -25.17 -11.01 3.48
CA LEU A 23 -23.81 -11.45 3.19
C LEU A 23 -23.27 -12.27 4.36
N SER A 24 -22.36 -13.17 4.06
CA SER A 24 -21.61 -14.01 4.98
C SER A 24 -20.13 -14.01 4.62
N ARG A 25 -19.28 -14.38 5.58
CA ARG A 25 -17.86 -14.61 5.35
C ARG A 25 -17.66 -15.68 4.27
N GLY A 26 -16.78 -15.41 3.31
CA GLY A 26 -16.50 -16.28 2.17
C GLY A 26 -17.42 -16.07 0.98
N ASP A 27 -18.44 -15.21 1.10
CA ASP A 27 -19.28 -14.85 -0.04
C ASP A 27 -18.42 -14.20 -1.13
N ARG A 28 -18.70 -14.60 -2.37
CA ARG A 28 -18.08 -14.03 -3.56
C ARG A 28 -19.07 -13.15 -4.28
N ILE A 29 -18.71 -11.89 -4.42
CA ILE A 29 -19.50 -10.89 -5.12
C ILE A 29 -18.84 -10.68 -6.48
N GLN A 30 -19.52 -11.13 -7.53
CA GLN A 30 -19.09 -10.84 -8.90
C GLN A 30 -19.59 -9.48 -9.33
N VAL A 31 -18.66 -8.64 -9.77
CA VAL A 31 -18.91 -7.35 -10.38
C VAL A 31 -18.31 -7.40 -11.78
N ILE A 32 -18.82 -6.60 -12.72
CA ILE A 32 -18.32 -6.60 -14.10
C ILE A 32 -16.80 -6.34 -14.09
N GLY A 33 -16.03 -7.36 -14.48
CA GLY A 33 -14.57 -7.30 -14.57
C GLY A 33 -13.80 -7.56 -13.27
N SER A 34 -14.47 -7.86 -12.15
CA SER A 34 -13.83 -8.05 -10.84
C SER A 34 -14.56 -9.08 -9.98
N GLU A 35 -13.80 -9.78 -9.12
CA GLU A 35 -14.35 -10.66 -8.09
C GLU A 35 -13.90 -10.14 -6.72
N LEU A 36 -14.85 -10.01 -5.80
CA LEU A 36 -14.60 -9.61 -4.41
C LEU A 36 -14.94 -10.79 -3.50
N GLU A 37 -14.06 -11.06 -2.53
CA GLU A 37 -14.28 -12.03 -1.48
C GLU A 37 -14.51 -11.31 -0.14
N VAL A 38 -15.56 -11.70 0.57
CA VAL A 38 -15.86 -11.15 1.90
C VAL A 38 -15.02 -11.89 2.95
N ASN A 39 -13.88 -11.30 3.33
CA ASN A 39 -12.97 -11.88 4.32
C ASN A 39 -13.56 -11.92 5.74
N ASP A 40 -14.25 -10.86 6.12
CA ASP A 40 -14.94 -10.69 7.40
C ASP A 40 -16.14 -9.75 7.21
N LEU A 41 -17.17 -9.88 8.05
CA LEU A 41 -18.38 -9.08 7.95
C LEU A 41 -18.90 -8.73 9.34
N ASP A 42 -18.94 -7.44 9.63
CA ASP A 42 -19.67 -6.88 10.75
C ASP A 42 -20.87 -6.07 10.22
N VAL A 43 -22.02 -6.19 10.87
CA VAL A 43 -23.29 -5.54 10.50
C VAL A 43 -23.63 -4.41 11.48
N GLU A 44 -22.80 -4.21 12.52
CA GLU A 44 -22.92 -3.10 13.46
C GLU A 44 -22.45 -1.78 12.84
N PRO A 45 -22.96 -0.62 13.31
CA PRO A 45 -22.43 0.67 12.90
C PRO A 45 -20.93 0.69 13.19
N PRO A 46 -20.07 1.01 12.20
CA PRO A 46 -18.65 1.06 12.45
C PRO A 46 -18.40 2.04 13.59
N GLY A 47 -17.65 1.60 14.61
CA GLY A 47 -17.03 2.54 15.54
C GLY A 47 -16.29 3.61 14.74
N GLN A 48 -16.17 4.83 15.28
CA GLN A 48 -15.36 5.88 14.63
C GLN A 48 -13.87 5.48 14.67
N GLU A 49 -13.46 4.56 13.80
CA GLU A 49 -12.05 4.33 13.54
C GLU A 49 -11.51 5.48 12.69
N SER A 50 -10.55 6.21 13.24
CA SER A 50 -9.88 7.25 12.48
C SER A 50 -9.01 6.60 11.40
N LEU A 51 -9.38 6.82 10.13
CA LEU A 51 -8.56 6.52 8.96
C LEU A 51 -7.13 7.08 9.09
N SER A 52 -6.96 8.19 9.83
CA SER A 52 -5.66 8.83 10.07
C SER A 52 -4.62 7.95 10.78
N ARG A 53 -5.04 6.82 11.39
CA ARG A 53 -4.17 5.90 12.13
C ARG A 53 -3.98 4.56 11.44
N ARG A 54 -4.18 4.45 10.13
CA ARG A 54 -4.01 3.17 9.43
C ARG A 54 -2.67 3.09 8.71
N VAL A 55 -2.12 1.87 8.67
CA VAL A 55 -0.93 1.51 7.92
C VAL A 55 -1.35 0.59 6.78
N ARG A 56 -0.95 0.92 5.56
CA ARG A 56 -1.19 0.13 4.36
C ARG A 56 0.07 -0.69 4.06
N LEU A 57 -0.14 -1.96 3.76
CA LEU A 57 0.90 -2.91 3.41
C LEU A 57 0.87 -3.17 1.91
N TYR A 58 1.97 -2.92 1.22
CA TYR A 58 2.07 -3.08 -0.22
C TYR A 58 3.15 -4.08 -0.61
N ARG A 59 2.93 -4.76 -1.73
CA ARG A 59 3.98 -5.44 -2.50
C ARG A 59 4.20 -4.64 -3.78
N CYS A 60 5.44 -4.24 -4.03
CA CYS A 60 5.84 -3.50 -5.22
C CYS A 60 6.88 -4.29 -6.00
N VAL A 61 6.73 -4.35 -7.33
CA VAL A 61 7.80 -4.80 -8.22
C VAL A 61 8.36 -3.56 -8.90
N ILE A 62 9.66 -3.35 -8.74
CA ILE A 62 10.35 -2.15 -9.19
C ILE A 62 11.41 -2.51 -10.22
N MET A 63 11.60 -1.63 -11.19
CA MET A 63 12.68 -1.70 -12.18
C MET A 63 13.58 -0.49 -12.01
N SER A 64 14.89 -0.69 -12.00
CA SER A 64 15.89 0.37 -11.93
C SER A 64 16.61 0.52 -13.26
N GLU A 65 16.91 1.75 -13.65
CA GLU A 65 17.77 1.99 -14.82
C GLU A 65 19.20 1.47 -14.61
N SER A 66 19.65 1.37 -13.35
CA SER A 66 20.98 0.91 -12.97
C SER A 66 20.91 -0.49 -12.34
N PRO A 67 21.97 -1.31 -12.42
CA PRO A 67 22.01 -2.59 -11.73
C PRO A 67 21.85 -2.42 -10.22
N LEU A 68 21.01 -3.25 -9.62
CA LEU A 68 20.73 -3.31 -8.20
C LEU A 68 21.59 -4.38 -7.54
N SER A 69 21.94 -4.14 -6.27
CA SER A 69 22.55 -5.14 -5.40
C SER A 69 21.75 -5.27 -4.12
N GLU A 70 21.80 -6.44 -3.49
CA GLU A 70 21.14 -6.67 -2.20
C GLU A 70 21.63 -5.68 -1.12
N ALA A 71 22.92 -5.34 -1.12
CA ALA A 71 23.49 -4.37 -0.20
C ALA A 71 22.89 -2.97 -0.39
N ALA A 72 22.79 -2.49 -1.64
CA ALA A 72 22.18 -1.20 -1.94
C ALA A 72 20.69 -1.18 -1.57
N LEU A 73 19.94 -2.24 -1.90
CA LEU A 73 18.53 -2.39 -1.53
C LEU A 73 18.33 -2.41 -0.01
N SER A 74 19.19 -3.12 0.73
CA SER A 74 19.13 -3.17 2.19
C SER A 74 19.42 -1.80 2.81
N LEU A 75 20.41 -1.06 2.30
CA LEU A 75 20.73 0.28 2.79
C LEU A 75 19.62 1.28 2.50
N ALA A 76 19.08 1.29 1.27
CA ALA A 76 18.01 2.19 0.87
C ALA A 76 16.69 1.91 1.62
N SER A 77 16.32 0.64 1.78
CA SER A 77 15.13 0.26 2.56
C SER A 77 15.27 0.59 4.05
N SER A 78 16.45 0.40 4.63
CA SER A 78 16.73 0.76 6.03
C SER A 78 16.76 2.28 6.24
N SER A 79 17.26 3.05 5.27
CA SER A 79 17.36 4.51 5.41
C SER A 79 15.99 5.21 5.43
N LEU A 80 14.98 4.62 4.77
CA LEU A 80 13.59 5.09 4.72
C LEU A 80 12.72 4.53 5.84
N THR A 81 13.07 3.39 6.42
CA THR A 81 12.29 2.77 7.49
C THR A 81 12.19 3.71 8.70
N GLY A 82 10.97 4.04 9.11
CA GLY A 82 10.67 4.96 10.20
C GLY A 82 10.79 6.45 9.84
N LYS A 83 11.11 6.81 8.59
CA LYS A 83 11.24 8.21 8.18
C LYS A 83 9.88 8.84 7.90
N GLN A 84 9.80 10.14 8.18
CA GLN A 84 8.76 10.99 7.60
C GLN A 84 9.11 11.33 6.17
N VAL A 85 8.10 11.25 5.32
CA VAL A 85 8.16 11.54 3.90
C VAL A 85 7.12 12.60 3.58
N SER A 86 7.52 13.58 2.77
CA SER A 86 6.64 14.60 2.21
C SER A 86 6.29 14.24 0.78
N GLN A 87 5.01 14.31 0.45
CA GLN A 87 4.48 14.10 -0.90
C GLN A 87 3.67 15.30 -1.35
N ARG A 88 3.94 15.77 -2.57
CA ARG A 88 3.17 16.75 -3.33
C ARG A 88 2.91 16.17 -4.72
N VAL A 89 1.77 15.51 -4.88
CA VAL A 89 1.39 14.78 -6.10
C VAL A 89 0.06 15.31 -6.61
N GLY A 90 0.08 16.13 -7.66
CA GLY A 90 -1.11 16.86 -8.12
C GLY A 90 -1.68 17.73 -6.99
N PRO A 91 -2.98 17.61 -6.63
CA PRO A 91 -3.59 18.34 -5.51
C PRO A 91 -3.31 17.71 -4.14
N HIS A 92 -2.67 16.53 -4.08
CA HIS A 92 -2.40 15.82 -2.83
C HIS A 92 -1.12 16.36 -2.18
N GLU A 93 -1.24 16.83 -0.93
CA GLU A 93 -0.11 17.17 -0.07
C GLU A 93 -0.20 16.41 1.25
N ALA A 94 0.84 15.64 1.59
CA ALA A 94 0.90 14.89 2.83
C ALA A 94 2.32 14.77 3.37
N THR A 95 2.45 14.90 4.68
CA THR A 95 3.65 14.46 5.41
C THR A 95 3.23 13.34 6.35
N ALA A 96 3.78 12.15 6.13
CA ALA A 96 3.47 10.96 6.91
C ALA A 96 4.65 9.97 6.93
N SER A 97 4.55 8.89 7.70
CA SER A 97 5.70 8.02 7.96
C SER A 97 5.69 6.76 7.10
N VAL A 98 6.87 6.38 6.63
CA VAL A 98 7.15 5.03 6.16
C VAL A 98 7.43 4.17 7.39
N ARG A 99 6.62 3.14 7.62
CA ARG A 99 6.74 2.26 8.78
C ARG A 99 7.81 1.20 8.60
N GLY A 100 8.03 0.75 7.36
CA GLY A 100 9.11 -0.17 7.03
C GLY A 100 9.14 -0.51 5.55
N ILE A 101 10.33 -0.82 5.06
CA ILE A 101 10.56 -1.34 3.70
C ILE A 101 11.46 -2.56 3.82
N SER A 102 11.16 -3.61 3.08
CA SER A 102 12.06 -4.74 2.87
C SER A 102 12.06 -5.08 1.38
N CYS A 103 13.23 -5.12 0.77
CA CYS A 103 13.37 -5.40 -0.65
C CYS A 103 14.25 -6.64 -0.87
N ARG A 104 13.93 -7.41 -1.89
CA ARG A 104 14.72 -8.54 -2.38
C ARG A 104 15.02 -8.37 -3.86
N LEU A 105 16.24 -8.68 -4.27
CA LEU A 105 16.61 -8.72 -5.67
C LEU A 105 15.89 -9.88 -6.36
N VAL A 106 15.36 -9.64 -7.56
CA VAL A 106 14.70 -10.65 -8.40
C VAL A 106 15.49 -10.89 -9.68
N ALA A 107 16.07 -9.83 -10.23
CA ALA A 107 17.02 -9.84 -11.33
C ALA A 107 17.90 -8.59 -11.25
N ASP A 108 18.94 -8.48 -12.08
CA ASP A 108 19.93 -7.39 -12.04
C ASP A 108 19.32 -5.98 -11.92
N HIS A 109 18.19 -5.73 -12.57
CA HIS A 109 17.51 -4.42 -12.55
C HIS A 109 16.16 -4.45 -11.85
N VAL A 110 15.74 -5.61 -11.31
CA VAL A 110 14.39 -5.82 -10.77
C VAL A 110 14.45 -6.23 -9.32
N ALA A 111 13.68 -5.56 -8.49
CA ALA A 111 13.48 -5.95 -7.10
C ALA A 111 11.99 -6.04 -6.75
N GLU A 112 11.68 -6.88 -5.78
CA GLU A 112 10.38 -6.90 -5.12
C GLU A 112 10.54 -6.28 -3.73
N CYS A 113 9.66 -5.34 -3.38
CA CYS A 113 9.66 -4.64 -2.11
C CYS A 113 8.33 -4.81 -1.38
N LEU A 114 8.38 -5.13 -0.10
CA LEU A 114 7.27 -5.00 0.84
C LEU A 114 7.38 -3.65 1.53
N VAL A 115 6.32 -2.86 1.46
CA VAL A 115 6.28 -1.49 1.99
C VAL A 115 5.12 -1.36 2.97
N ALA A 116 5.42 -0.99 4.21
CA ALA A 116 4.45 -0.56 5.19
C ALA A 116 4.51 0.97 5.31
N ALA A 117 3.41 1.65 5.02
CA ALA A 117 3.34 3.11 5.02
C ALA A 117 2.04 3.60 5.63
N ASP A 118 2.06 4.78 6.25
CA ASP A 118 0.82 5.41 6.70
C ASP A 118 -0.15 5.61 5.52
N GLU A 119 -1.46 5.49 5.76
CA GLU A 119 -2.52 5.47 4.73
C GLU A 119 -2.50 6.68 3.77
N ARG A 120 -1.96 7.81 4.23
CA ARG A 120 -1.87 9.05 3.46
C ARG A 120 -0.77 9.04 2.41
N LEU A 121 0.15 8.08 2.41
CA LEU A 121 1.23 8.02 1.42
C LEU A 121 0.82 7.23 0.17
N TYR A 122 1.12 7.78 -1.01
CA TYR A 122 1.05 7.08 -2.27
C TYR A 122 2.34 6.28 -2.51
N VAL A 123 2.20 4.95 -2.50
CA VAL A 123 3.34 4.03 -2.54
C VAL A 123 4.08 4.05 -3.89
N ARG A 124 3.38 4.30 -5.00
CA ARG A 124 4.00 4.39 -6.32
C ARG A 124 5.01 5.53 -6.33
N GLU A 125 4.60 6.70 -5.87
CA GLU A 125 5.43 7.92 -5.84
C GLU A 125 6.51 7.86 -4.77
N LEU A 126 6.27 7.16 -3.65
CA LEU A 126 7.32 6.80 -2.68
C LEU A 126 8.43 5.94 -3.32
N VAL A 127 8.07 5.08 -4.27
CA VAL A 127 9.04 4.30 -5.04
C VAL A 127 9.73 5.15 -6.10
N THR A 128 8.97 5.81 -6.98
CA THR A 128 9.53 6.51 -8.17
C THR A 128 10.19 7.85 -7.83
N GLY A 129 9.86 8.45 -6.68
CA GLY A 129 10.33 9.77 -6.27
C GLY A 129 9.53 10.94 -6.84
N GLU A 130 8.49 10.68 -7.64
CA GLU A 130 7.68 11.75 -8.24
C GLU A 130 6.94 12.55 -7.16
N GLY A 131 7.33 13.81 -6.97
CA GLY A 131 6.76 14.67 -5.94
C GLY A 131 6.96 14.17 -4.51
N THR A 132 7.91 13.25 -4.27
CA THR A 132 8.10 12.58 -2.98
C THR A 132 9.54 12.70 -2.49
N SER A 133 9.74 13.17 -1.25
CA SER A 133 11.06 13.19 -0.62
C SER A 133 11.01 12.98 0.91
N PRO A 134 11.89 12.13 1.48
CA PRO A 134 12.78 11.21 0.77
C PRO A 134 12.02 10.08 0.06
N SER A 135 12.60 9.49 -0.99
CA SER A 135 12.01 8.38 -1.76
C SER A 135 12.98 7.21 -1.96
N LEU A 136 12.47 6.06 -2.43
CA LEU A 136 13.31 4.89 -2.71
C LEU A 136 14.26 5.13 -3.89
N ALA A 137 13.80 5.84 -4.92
CA ALA A 137 14.64 6.26 -6.05
C ALA A 137 15.80 7.17 -5.60
N GLU A 138 15.53 8.16 -4.74
CA GLU A 138 16.57 9.00 -4.13
C GLU A 138 17.54 8.18 -3.29
N ALA A 139 17.04 7.25 -2.46
CA ALA A 139 17.85 6.42 -1.59
C ALA A 139 18.75 5.42 -2.36
N LEU A 140 18.31 4.96 -3.53
CA LEU A 140 19.10 4.11 -4.44
C LEU A 140 19.98 4.91 -5.41
N GLY A 141 19.79 6.22 -5.51
CA GLY A 141 20.52 7.07 -6.44
C GLY A 141 20.28 6.70 -7.92
N SER A 142 19.09 6.20 -8.24
CA SER A 142 18.75 5.70 -9.58
C SER A 142 17.28 5.95 -9.89
N ARG A 143 16.95 6.20 -11.16
CA ARG A 143 15.56 6.24 -11.60
C ARG A 143 14.91 4.87 -11.45
N LEU A 144 13.73 4.86 -10.84
CA LEU A 144 12.92 3.65 -10.64
C LEU A 144 11.57 3.78 -11.33
N ASP A 145 11.15 2.70 -11.98
CA ASP A 145 9.78 2.50 -12.42
C ASP A 145 9.08 1.49 -11.49
N CYS A 146 7.85 1.80 -11.07
CA CYS A 146 7.00 0.86 -10.33
C CYS A 146 6.14 0.07 -11.33
N LEU A 147 6.59 -1.14 -11.67
CA LEU A 147 5.96 -2.02 -12.65
C LEU A 147 4.63 -2.56 -12.14
N GLU A 148 4.64 -3.03 -10.89
CA GLU A 148 3.45 -3.53 -10.20
C GLU A 148 3.40 -2.99 -8.78
N PHE A 149 2.19 -2.74 -8.28
CA PHE A 149 1.95 -2.56 -6.86
C PHE A 149 0.58 -3.15 -6.49
N ASP A 150 0.57 -3.95 -5.44
CA ASP A 150 -0.62 -4.57 -4.88
C ASP A 150 -0.74 -4.21 -3.41
N LEU A 151 -1.96 -3.94 -2.97
CA LEU A 151 -2.27 -3.71 -1.57
C LEU A 151 -2.53 -5.06 -0.90
N LEU A 152 -1.72 -5.42 0.08
CA LEU A 152 -1.81 -6.69 0.82
C LEU A 152 -2.71 -6.59 2.06
N GLY A 153 -2.99 -5.37 2.52
CA GLY A 153 -3.77 -5.19 3.73
C GLY A 153 -3.73 -3.78 4.28
N VAL A 154 -4.67 -3.53 5.20
CA VAL A 154 -4.70 -2.33 6.03
C VAL A 154 -4.74 -2.76 7.49
N ILE A 155 -3.82 -2.26 8.30
CA ILE A 155 -3.74 -2.58 9.73
C ILE A 155 -3.83 -1.29 10.55
N ALA A 156 -4.29 -1.40 11.79
CA ALA A 156 -4.25 -0.29 12.72
C ALA A 156 -2.80 0.06 13.07
N SER A 157 -2.44 1.35 13.02
CA SER A 157 -1.25 1.88 13.66
C SER A 157 -1.45 1.73 15.16
N ARG A 158 -0.60 0.93 15.78
CA ARG A 158 -0.40 0.99 17.23
C ARG A 158 0.31 2.29 17.59
#